data_AF-A0A1D1URV8-F1
#
_entry.id   AF-A0A1D1URV8-F1
#
_cell.length_a   1.000
_cell.length_b   1.000
_cell.length_c   1.000
_cell.angle_alpha   90.00
_cell.angle_beta   90.00
_cell.angle_gamma   90.00
#
_symmetry.space_group_name_H-M   'P 1'
#
loop_
_entity.id
_entity.type
_entity.pdbx_description
1 polymer ?
#
loop_
_entity_poly.entity_id
_entity_poly.type
_entity_poly.pdbx_seq_one_letter_code
_entity_poly.pdbx_strand_id
1 'polypeptide(L)'
;MMELDGGENGQYGGALRDLPPVADHLIVTPHGRMISGKYGLTFDRYKITINEMQDVPFDEVVPTMMSVLQHIIDVVLANVGERDIVRLRIETESLNIPIWTPPMLKSQLTLDRWMLEVQKVLNSQQAFKFDDSFNIIVSYATPPGGETIDNAPSALLNRLFKSTTIVVMKNKDNICMARAIVVGISRLDDDRTTYKKMQDARLALQKNTAFDLSGKQDFRVCSANHLNSYVHNWPPADKRSVLYHHNDHFDLLTSPAGFFKKTYWCDKCDKGYNQQRQHRCEHRCPCLRHNCPREEHDKIRCPECDLQFNGVDCFNYHKSEAPVRGEVREALEVTSTAAWTA
;
A
#
# COMPACT_ATOMS: atom_id res chain seq x y z
N MET A 1 53.25 11.47 16.80
CA MET A 1 53.30 9.99 16.69
C MET A 1 52.88 9.43 18.03
N MET A 2 51.59 9.12 18.17
CA MET A 2 51.06 8.30 19.25
C MET A 2 50.59 7.02 18.55
N GLU A 3 51.29 5.92 18.83
CA GLU A 3 50.91 4.60 18.35
C GLU A 3 49.87 3.97 19.29
N LEU A 4 49.01 3.20 18.62
CA LEU A 4 47.85 2.49 19.12
C LEU A 4 48.28 1.25 19.90
N ASP A 5 47.49 0.85 20.91
CA ASP A 5 47.03 -0.54 21.02
C ASP A 5 45.98 -0.76 22.12
N GLY A 6 44.98 -1.57 21.76
CA GLY A 6 44.44 -2.67 22.58
C GLY A 6 43.56 -2.33 23.78
N GLY A 7 42.24 -2.16 23.56
CA GLY A 7 41.23 -2.09 24.62
C GLY A 7 40.06 -3.06 24.40
N GLU A 8 40.24 -4.29 24.90
CA GLU A 8 39.26 -5.20 25.51
C GLU A 8 37.92 -5.53 24.82
N ASN A 9 37.90 -6.75 24.25
CA ASN A 9 36.71 -7.53 23.95
C ASN A 9 36.03 -8.02 25.25
N GLY A 10 34.91 -7.40 25.61
CA GLY A 10 34.01 -7.85 26.68
C GLY A 10 33.11 -9.01 26.23
N GLN A 11 33.13 -10.08 27.02
CA GLN A 11 32.38 -11.33 26.87
C GLN A 11 30.86 -11.14 26.75
N TYR A 12 30.29 -11.60 25.64
CA TYR A 12 28.90 -12.10 25.59
C TYR A 12 28.93 -13.55 25.09
N GLY A 13 29.44 -14.42 25.94
CA GLY A 13 29.39 -15.87 25.78
C GLY A 13 28.47 -16.46 26.84
N GLY A 14 27.20 -16.69 26.48
CA GLY A 14 26.24 -17.33 27.37
C GLY A 14 24.88 -17.51 26.69
N ALA A 15 24.52 -18.77 26.43
CA ALA A 15 23.20 -19.24 25.99
C ALA A 15 22.68 -18.78 24.62
N LEU A 16 23.39 -19.17 23.55
CA LEU A 16 22.81 -19.28 22.19
C LEU A 16 22.80 -20.76 21.80
N ARG A 17 22.04 -21.57 22.54
CA ARG A 17 21.82 -22.99 22.20
C ARG A 17 20.35 -23.33 22.43
N ASP A 18 19.76 -23.87 21.36
CA ASP A 18 18.48 -24.58 21.30
C ASP A 18 17.20 -23.75 21.17
N LEU A 19 17.21 -22.73 20.31
CA LEU A 19 15.99 -22.39 19.55
C LEU A 19 15.98 -23.27 18.29
N PRO A 20 14.86 -23.95 17.96
CA PRO A 20 14.76 -24.68 16.68
C PRO A 20 15.06 -23.72 15.52
N PRO A 21 15.64 -24.19 14.40
CA PRO A 21 15.91 -23.32 13.28
C PRO A 21 14.58 -22.69 12.85
N VAL A 22 14.47 -21.36 12.94
CA VAL A 22 13.31 -20.58 12.49
C VAL A 22 12.83 -21.05 11.09
N ALA A 23 13.77 -21.54 10.27
CA ALA A 23 13.55 -22.14 8.96
C ALA A 23 12.50 -23.27 8.92
N ASP A 24 12.42 -24.11 9.94
CA ASP A 24 11.50 -25.26 9.98
C ASP A 24 10.04 -24.85 10.19
N HIS A 25 9.82 -23.58 10.54
CA HIS A 25 8.53 -23.00 10.88
C HIS A 25 8.01 -21.99 9.84
N LEU A 26 8.78 -21.73 8.77
CA LEU A 26 8.39 -20.80 7.71
C LEU A 26 7.63 -21.51 6.58
N ILE A 27 6.39 -21.12 6.38
CA ILE A 27 5.57 -21.60 5.26
C ILE A 27 5.46 -20.51 4.20
N VAL A 28 5.99 -20.78 3.00
CA VAL A 28 5.88 -19.87 1.83
C VAL A 28 4.72 -20.32 0.95
N THR A 29 3.76 -19.41 0.72
CA THR A 29 2.56 -19.67 -0.10
C THR A 29 2.41 -18.62 -1.21
N PRO A 30 1.96 -18.99 -2.42
CA PRO A 30 1.65 -18.00 -3.46
C PRO A 30 0.57 -17.00 -3.00
N HIS A 31 0.77 -15.70 -3.28
CA HIS A 31 -0.14 -14.63 -2.86
C HIS A 31 -0.66 -13.78 -4.06
N GLY A 32 -0.53 -14.34 -5.27
CA GLY A 32 -1.05 -13.79 -6.52
C GLY A 32 -0.27 -12.57 -7.04
N ARG A 33 -0.80 -11.96 -8.11
CA ARG A 33 -0.19 -10.79 -8.77
C ARG A 33 -0.86 -9.48 -8.39
N MET A 34 -0.06 -8.42 -8.31
CA MET A 34 -0.52 -7.05 -8.12
C MET A 34 0.01 -6.17 -9.25
N ILE A 35 -0.88 -5.58 -10.04
CA ILE A 35 -0.49 -4.62 -11.08
C ILE A 35 -0.45 -3.23 -10.45
N SER A 36 0.73 -2.61 -10.42
CA SER A 36 0.86 -1.19 -10.15
C SER A 36 0.75 -0.41 -11.45
N GLY A 37 -0.45 0.10 -11.75
CA GLY A 37 -0.67 0.97 -12.92
C GLY A 37 0.18 2.24 -12.92
N LYS A 38 0.72 2.63 -11.76
CA LYS A 38 1.53 3.84 -11.58
C LYS A 38 3.02 3.64 -11.85
N TYR A 39 3.59 2.51 -11.39
CA TYR A 39 4.96 2.15 -11.75
C TYR A 39 5.04 1.44 -13.11
N GLY A 40 3.90 1.00 -13.66
CA GLY A 40 3.87 0.17 -14.87
C GLY A 40 4.45 -1.22 -14.63
N LEU A 41 4.39 -1.68 -13.38
CA LEU A 41 4.99 -2.93 -12.92
C LEU A 41 3.92 -3.92 -12.52
N THR A 42 4.13 -5.18 -12.86
CA THR A 42 3.37 -6.30 -12.31
C THR A 42 4.23 -6.94 -11.25
N PHE A 43 3.77 -6.90 -10.01
CA PHE A 43 4.42 -7.53 -8.88
C PHE A 43 3.87 -8.93 -8.70
N ASP A 44 4.75 -9.93 -8.70
CA ASP A 44 4.44 -11.25 -8.16
C ASP A 44 4.59 -11.21 -6.64
N ARG A 45 3.72 -11.94 -5.94
CA ARG A 45 3.69 -11.94 -4.48
C ARG A 45 3.60 -13.35 -3.93
N TYR A 46 4.28 -13.56 -2.81
CA TYR A 46 4.09 -14.71 -1.95
C TYR A 46 4.02 -14.24 -0.50
N LYS A 47 3.35 -15.06 0.31
CA LYS A 47 3.12 -14.84 1.73
C LYS A 47 3.93 -15.86 2.51
N ILE A 48 4.69 -15.37 3.48
CA ILE A 48 5.44 -16.15 4.43
C ILE A 48 4.67 -16.11 5.74
N THR A 49 4.35 -17.27 6.27
CA THR A 49 3.69 -17.45 7.57
C THR A 49 4.68 -18.11 8.50
N ILE A 50 4.78 -17.62 9.73
CA ILE A 50 5.59 -18.26 10.77
C ILE A 50 4.62 -19.01 11.68
N ASN A 51 4.82 -20.31 11.85
CA ASN A 51 3.98 -21.15 12.71
C ASN A 51 4.73 -21.57 13.98
N GLU A 52 4.01 -21.91 15.04
CA GLU A 52 4.58 -22.52 16.26
C GLU A 52 5.61 -21.62 16.96
N MET A 53 5.45 -20.29 16.88
CA MET A 53 6.24 -19.40 17.72
C MET A 53 5.75 -19.51 19.16
N GLN A 54 6.61 -20.02 20.05
CA GLN A 54 6.40 -19.84 21.49
C GLN A 54 6.50 -18.36 21.83
N ASP A 55 5.78 -17.90 22.87
CA ASP A 55 5.83 -16.52 23.35
C ASP A 55 7.28 -16.08 23.54
N VAL A 56 7.79 -15.28 22.60
CA VAL A 56 9.17 -14.78 22.66
C VAL A 56 9.23 -13.71 23.74
N PRO A 57 10.10 -13.84 24.76
CA PRO A 57 10.32 -12.80 25.75
C PRO A 57 10.60 -11.45 25.08
N PHE A 58 10.07 -10.36 25.63
CA PHE A 58 10.14 -9.04 24.98
C PHE A 58 11.57 -8.57 24.66
N ASP A 59 12.53 -8.93 25.51
CA ASP A 59 13.97 -8.69 25.36
C ASP A 59 14.63 -9.53 24.24
N GLU A 60 14.01 -10.65 23.86
CA GLU A 60 14.46 -11.54 22.77
C GLU A 60 13.71 -11.32 21.46
N VAL A 61 12.65 -10.50 21.45
CA VAL A 61 11.86 -10.20 20.23
C VAL A 61 12.72 -9.60 19.14
N VAL A 62 13.56 -8.61 19.46
CA VAL A 62 14.39 -7.92 18.46
C VAL A 62 15.45 -8.86 17.84
N PRO A 63 16.27 -9.59 18.63
CA PRO A 63 17.21 -10.58 18.09
C PRO A 63 16.54 -11.68 17.28
N THR A 64 15.42 -12.22 17.76
CA THR A 64 14.68 -13.29 17.07
C THR A 64 14.14 -12.79 15.75
N MET A 65 13.53 -11.61 15.76
CA MET A 65 13.08 -10.94 14.54
C MET A 65 14.27 -10.78 13.59
N MET A 66 15.39 -10.20 14.02
CA MET A 66 16.58 -10.04 13.16
C MET A 66 17.03 -11.36 12.50
N SER A 67 17.03 -12.48 13.24
CA SER A 67 17.36 -13.81 12.70
C SER A 67 16.35 -14.28 11.65
N VAL A 68 15.05 -14.18 11.96
CA VAL A 68 13.93 -14.47 11.05
C VAL A 68 14.08 -13.64 9.78
N LEU A 69 14.29 -12.33 9.94
CA LEU A 69 14.40 -11.34 8.88
C LEU A 69 15.59 -11.63 7.95
N GLN A 70 16.76 -11.95 8.51
CA GLN A 70 17.93 -12.31 7.73
C GLN A 70 17.67 -13.58 6.92
N HIS A 71 17.08 -14.60 7.55
CA HIS A 71 16.78 -15.84 6.87
C HIS A 71 15.73 -15.67 5.75
N ILE A 72 14.73 -14.82 5.97
CA ILE A 72 13.80 -14.40 4.92
C ILE A 72 14.59 -13.78 3.78
N ILE A 73 15.41 -12.76 4.02
CA ILE A 73 16.22 -12.13 2.96
C ILE A 73 17.00 -13.19 2.17
N ASP A 74 17.62 -14.17 2.84
CA ASP A 74 18.44 -15.20 2.19
C ASP A 74 17.61 -16.22 1.36
N VAL A 75 16.56 -16.80 1.94
CA VAL A 75 15.74 -17.84 1.29
C VAL A 75 14.86 -17.27 0.18
N VAL A 76 14.36 -16.06 0.41
CA VAL A 76 13.24 -15.50 -0.32
C VAL A 76 13.72 -14.68 -1.50
N LEU A 77 14.85 -13.98 -1.33
CA LEU A 77 15.49 -13.26 -2.42
C LEU A 77 16.33 -14.17 -3.32
N ALA A 78 16.59 -15.44 -2.94
CA ALA A 78 17.27 -16.40 -3.81
C ALA A 78 16.57 -16.59 -5.17
N ASN A 79 15.23 -16.53 -5.17
CA ASN A 79 14.41 -16.68 -6.37
C ASN A 79 14.06 -15.36 -7.06
N VAL A 80 14.56 -14.24 -6.53
CA VAL A 80 14.33 -12.90 -7.08
C VAL A 80 15.53 -12.49 -7.91
N GLY A 81 15.29 -11.95 -9.11
CA GLY A 81 16.36 -11.51 -10.00
C GLY A 81 17.13 -10.33 -9.41
N GLU A 82 18.43 -10.24 -9.69
CA GLU A 82 19.29 -9.13 -9.23
C GLU A 82 18.79 -7.74 -9.66
N ARG A 83 18.01 -7.69 -10.74
CA ARG A 83 17.44 -6.47 -11.29
C ARG A 83 16.03 -6.17 -10.80
N ASP A 84 15.45 -7.06 -10.00
CA ASP A 84 14.08 -6.89 -9.56
C ASP A 84 14.00 -5.87 -8.42
N ILE A 85 12.89 -5.16 -8.43
CA ILE A 85 12.48 -4.28 -7.35
C ILE A 85 11.70 -5.10 -6.35
N VAL A 86 12.12 -5.08 -5.09
CA VAL A 86 11.55 -5.87 -4.01
C VAL A 86 10.99 -4.97 -2.92
N ARG A 87 9.97 -5.48 -2.25
CA ARG A 87 9.35 -4.90 -1.07
C ARG A 87 8.86 -5.98 -0.13
N LEU A 88 8.96 -5.71 1.16
CA LEU A 88 8.40 -6.51 2.25
C LEU A 88 7.24 -5.75 2.88
N ARG A 89 6.21 -6.49 3.29
CA ARG A 89 5.12 -6.02 4.13
C ARG A 89 4.96 -6.99 5.29
N ILE A 90 4.99 -6.48 6.52
CA ILE A 90 4.67 -7.25 7.73
C ILE A 90 3.23 -6.95 8.11
N GLU A 91 2.44 -8.00 8.29
CA GLU A 91 1.09 -7.95 8.83
C GLU A 91 1.03 -8.80 10.10
N THR A 92 0.43 -8.28 11.16
CA THR A 92 0.12 -9.00 12.40
C THR A 92 -1.12 -8.35 13.01
N GLU A 93 -1.90 -9.11 13.78
CA GLU A 93 -3.06 -8.60 14.52
C GLU A 93 -2.66 -7.56 15.57
N SER A 94 -1.43 -7.64 16.07
CA SER A 94 -0.88 -6.71 17.05
C SER A 94 -0.51 -5.34 16.49
N LEU A 95 -0.56 -5.16 15.16
CA LEU A 95 -0.27 -3.89 14.50
C LEU A 95 -1.53 -3.26 13.92
N ASN A 96 -1.83 -2.04 14.36
CA ASN A 96 -2.87 -1.22 13.72
C ASN A 96 -2.53 -0.87 12.26
N ILE A 97 -1.24 -0.79 11.94
CA ILE A 97 -0.72 -0.42 10.62
C ILE A 97 0.38 -1.43 10.26
N PRO A 98 0.29 -2.10 9.10
CA PRO A 98 1.34 -2.98 8.60
C PRO A 98 2.67 -2.24 8.46
N ILE A 99 3.78 -2.93 8.69
CA ILE A 99 5.12 -2.37 8.46
C ILE A 99 5.51 -2.61 7.01
N TRP A 100 6.12 -1.63 6.36
CA TRP A 100 6.49 -1.76 4.96
C TRP A 100 7.91 -1.30 4.73
N THR A 101 8.62 -1.99 3.85
CA THR A 101 9.81 -1.42 3.23
C THR A 101 9.42 -0.57 2.02
N PRO A 102 10.17 0.51 1.73
CA PRO A 102 10.11 1.15 0.43
C PRO A 102 10.46 0.17 -0.70
N PRO A 103 9.88 0.29 -1.91
CA PRO A 103 10.34 -0.47 -3.06
C PRO A 103 11.79 -0.10 -3.38
N MET A 104 12.67 -1.10 -3.45
CA MET A 104 14.10 -0.93 -3.68
C MET A 104 14.67 -2.08 -4.50
N LEU A 105 15.87 -1.93 -5.06
CA LEU A 105 16.53 -3.06 -5.73
C LEU A 105 16.80 -4.18 -4.73
N LYS A 106 16.85 -5.44 -5.20
CA LYS A 106 17.25 -6.59 -4.38
C LYS A 106 18.54 -6.32 -3.58
N SER A 107 19.56 -5.75 -4.23
CA SER A 107 20.85 -5.41 -3.61
C SER A 107 20.78 -4.36 -2.50
N GLN A 108 19.70 -3.57 -2.45
CA GLN A 108 19.50 -2.52 -1.45
C GLN A 108 18.69 -3.01 -0.24
N LEU A 109 18.06 -4.19 -0.33
CA LEU A 109 17.27 -4.76 0.75
C LEU A 109 18.18 -5.45 1.76
N THR A 110 18.74 -4.65 2.69
CA THR A 110 19.55 -5.14 3.81
C THR A 110 18.72 -5.27 5.09
N LEU A 111 19.20 -6.09 6.02
CA LEU A 111 18.60 -6.24 7.36
C LEU A 111 18.47 -4.88 8.06
N ASP A 112 19.55 -4.09 8.07
CA ASP A 112 19.58 -2.76 8.71
C ASP A 112 18.51 -1.82 8.13
N ARG A 113 18.37 -1.83 6.80
CA ARG A 113 17.40 -0.97 6.11
C ARG A 113 15.97 -1.34 6.49
N TRP A 114 15.71 -2.63 6.67
CA TRP A 114 14.40 -3.10 7.07
C TRP A 114 14.12 -2.85 8.56
N MET A 115 15.11 -3.10 9.43
CA MET A 115 15.03 -2.81 10.87
C MET A 115 14.74 -1.34 11.15
N LEU A 116 15.24 -0.43 10.32
CA LEU A 116 14.89 0.99 10.40
C LEU A 116 13.37 1.23 10.31
N GLU A 117 12.69 0.53 9.40
CA GLU A 117 11.23 0.67 9.24
C GLU A 117 10.47 -0.02 10.37
N VAL A 118 10.96 -1.15 10.86
CA VAL A 118 10.38 -1.83 12.01
C VAL A 118 10.48 -0.96 13.27
N GLN A 119 11.64 -0.40 13.54
CA GLN A 119 11.87 0.45 14.71
C GLN A 119 10.98 1.70 14.71
N LYS A 120 10.76 2.33 13.54
CA LYS A 120 9.85 3.48 13.42
C LYS A 120 8.43 3.12 13.88
N VAL A 121 7.94 1.94 13.53
CA VAL A 121 6.59 1.50 13.87
C VAL A 121 6.52 1.05 15.33
N LEU A 122 7.50 0.27 15.80
CA LEU A 122 7.57 -0.18 17.20
C LEU A 122 7.69 0.99 18.18
N ASN A 123 8.49 2.02 17.87
CA ASN A 123 8.60 3.22 18.70
C ASN A 123 7.29 4.00 18.85
N SER A 124 6.33 3.79 17.95
CA SER A 124 5.05 4.48 17.95
C SER A 124 3.89 3.63 18.49
N GLN A 125 4.12 2.36 18.86
CA GLN A 125 3.08 1.46 19.34
C GLN A 125 3.45 0.87 20.71
N GLN A 126 2.55 0.98 21.69
CA GLN A 126 2.84 0.62 23.08
C GLN A 126 2.77 -0.89 23.37
N ALA A 127 2.18 -1.68 22.47
CA ALA A 127 2.04 -3.12 22.63
C ALA A 127 2.24 -3.80 21.28
N PHE A 128 3.42 -4.40 21.08
CA PHE A 128 3.72 -5.27 19.95
C PHE A 128 3.92 -6.68 20.49
N LYS A 129 3.22 -7.65 19.90
CA LYS A 129 3.46 -9.07 20.16
C LYS A 129 4.01 -9.71 18.91
N PHE A 130 5.03 -10.53 19.11
CA PHE A 130 5.61 -11.37 18.06
C PHE A 130 5.07 -12.78 18.27
N ASP A 131 3.99 -13.11 17.56
CA ASP A 131 3.24 -14.35 17.66
C ASP A 131 2.93 -14.91 16.25
N ASP A 132 2.20 -16.04 16.19
CA ASP A 132 1.82 -16.72 14.94
C ASP A 132 0.97 -15.87 13.98
N SER A 133 0.45 -14.72 14.42
CA SER A 133 -0.22 -13.78 13.50
C SER A 133 0.78 -13.03 12.61
N PHE A 134 2.08 -13.15 12.85
CA PHE A 134 3.12 -12.50 12.08
C PHE A 134 3.26 -13.11 10.68
N ASN A 135 2.90 -12.31 9.69
CA ASN A 135 2.88 -12.67 8.29
C ASN A 135 3.71 -11.68 7.48
N ILE A 136 4.46 -12.17 6.49
CA ILE A 136 5.21 -11.32 5.59
C ILE A 136 4.73 -11.53 4.16
N ILE A 137 4.29 -10.45 3.52
CA ILE A 137 4.03 -10.44 2.09
C ILE A 137 5.26 -9.84 1.41
N VAL A 138 5.90 -10.64 0.57
CA VAL A 138 6.97 -10.15 -0.30
C VAL A 138 6.40 -9.89 -1.68
N SER A 139 6.76 -8.75 -2.23
CA SER A 139 6.35 -8.33 -3.57
C SER A 139 7.60 -8.00 -4.37
N TYR A 140 7.77 -8.60 -5.54
CA TYR A 140 8.87 -8.29 -6.44
C TYR A 140 8.40 -8.09 -7.87
N ALA A 141 9.09 -7.25 -8.63
CA ALA A 141 8.79 -6.98 -10.03
C ALA A 141 10.07 -6.66 -10.81
N THR A 142 10.15 -7.17 -12.04
CA THR A 142 11.21 -6.80 -12.97
C THR A 142 10.88 -5.46 -13.64
N PRO A 143 11.71 -4.42 -13.45
CA PRO A 143 11.50 -3.14 -14.13
C PRO A 143 11.71 -3.26 -15.66
N PRO A 144 11.02 -2.46 -16.48
CA PRO A 144 11.24 -2.43 -17.93
C PRO A 144 12.70 -2.04 -18.22
N GLY A 145 13.39 -2.82 -19.05
CA GLY A 145 14.79 -2.59 -19.39
C GLY A 145 15.01 -1.26 -20.13
N GLY A 146 15.57 -0.26 -19.44
CA GLY A 146 15.98 1.01 -20.03
C GLY A 146 16.72 1.91 -19.02
N GLU A 147 18.00 2.18 -19.32
CA GLU A 147 18.98 3.05 -18.64
C GLU A 147 19.40 2.67 -17.20
N THR A 148 20.68 2.95 -16.92
CA THR A 148 21.51 2.58 -15.75
C THR A 148 20.76 2.09 -14.51
N ILE A 149 21.04 0.83 -14.17
CA ILE A 149 20.38 0.00 -13.14
C ILE A 149 20.40 0.65 -11.75
N ASP A 150 21.46 1.38 -11.43
CA ASP A 150 21.72 1.91 -10.07
C ASP A 150 20.65 2.90 -9.56
N ASN A 151 19.82 3.42 -10.46
CA ASN A 151 18.82 4.45 -10.15
C ASN A 151 17.37 4.03 -10.45
N ALA A 152 17.05 2.76 -10.71
CA ALA A 152 15.68 2.37 -11.07
C ALA A 152 14.59 2.85 -10.07
N PRO A 153 14.78 2.75 -8.74
CA PRO A 153 13.83 3.33 -7.77
C PRO A 153 13.74 4.86 -7.88
N SER A 154 14.88 5.54 -8.00
CA SER A 154 14.97 7.00 -8.17
C SER A 154 14.35 7.49 -9.48
N ALA A 155 14.52 6.77 -10.58
CA ALA A 155 13.95 7.07 -11.90
C ALA A 155 12.43 6.86 -11.91
N LEU A 156 11.94 5.81 -11.23
CA LEU A 156 10.53 5.60 -10.99
C LEU A 156 9.95 6.73 -10.14
N LEU A 157 10.59 7.10 -9.02
CA LEU A 157 10.23 8.23 -8.15
C LEU A 157 10.26 9.57 -8.92
N ASN A 158 11.27 9.82 -9.75
CA ASN A 158 11.42 11.02 -10.59
C ASN A 158 10.32 11.14 -11.64
N ARG A 159 9.83 10.02 -12.19
CA ARG A 159 8.62 10.02 -13.03
C ARG A 159 7.35 10.39 -12.24
N LEU A 160 7.31 10.14 -10.91
CA LEU A 160 6.18 10.53 -10.06
C LEU A 160 6.12 12.04 -9.84
N PHE A 161 7.28 12.70 -9.65
CA PHE A 161 7.35 14.15 -9.39
C PHE A 161 7.04 15.02 -10.61
N LYS A 162 7.04 14.45 -11.82
CA LYS A 162 6.57 15.12 -13.05
C LYS A 162 5.05 15.08 -13.21
N SER A 163 4.31 14.47 -12.28
CA SER A 163 2.85 14.44 -12.36
C SER A 163 2.26 15.82 -12.13
N THR A 164 1.41 16.29 -13.05
CA THR A 164 0.62 17.52 -12.90
C THR A 164 -0.44 17.43 -11.79
N THR A 165 -0.60 16.24 -11.17
CA THR A 165 -1.55 16.01 -10.09
C THR A 165 -0.98 16.30 -8.70
N ILE A 166 0.34 16.50 -8.58
CA ILE A 166 0.98 16.88 -7.32
C ILE A 166 1.21 18.39 -7.29
N VAL A 167 0.77 19.02 -6.22
CA VAL A 167 1.09 20.40 -5.89
C VAL A 167 2.21 20.40 -4.85
N VAL A 168 3.40 20.79 -5.28
CA VAL A 168 4.62 20.72 -4.47
C VAL A 168 4.66 21.81 -3.41
N MET A 169 4.88 21.45 -2.15
CA MET A 169 5.08 22.38 -1.05
C MET A 169 6.52 22.89 -1.07
N LYS A 170 6.70 24.14 -1.51
CA LYS A 170 8.01 24.79 -1.50
C LYS A 170 8.21 25.53 -0.20
N ASN A 171 8.84 24.90 0.78
CA ASN A 171 9.07 25.50 2.09
C ASN A 171 10.48 25.16 2.64
N LYS A 172 11.00 26.06 3.48
CA LYS A 172 12.29 25.90 4.19
C LYS A 172 12.12 25.50 5.66
N ASP A 173 10.88 25.51 6.14
CA ASP A 173 10.52 25.10 7.49
C ASP A 173 10.09 23.63 7.51
N ASN A 174 9.99 23.02 8.69
CA ASN A 174 9.64 21.61 8.85
C ASN A 174 8.12 21.39 9.01
N ILE A 175 7.28 22.24 8.40
CA ILE A 175 5.80 22.19 8.53
C ILE A 175 5.10 21.92 7.18
N CYS A 176 5.76 21.22 6.26
CA CYS A 176 5.21 20.90 4.93
C CYS A 176 3.85 20.18 5.01
N MET A 177 3.65 19.33 6.02
CA MET A 177 2.38 18.64 6.25
C MET A 177 1.23 19.62 6.54
N ALA A 178 1.41 20.54 7.49
CA ALA A 178 0.41 21.54 7.82
C ALA A 178 0.10 22.45 6.62
N ARG A 179 1.15 22.84 5.87
CA ARG A 179 1.00 23.61 4.62
C ARG A 179 0.20 22.85 3.56
N ALA A 180 0.47 21.56 3.36
CA ALA A 180 -0.27 20.75 2.40
C ALA A 180 -1.74 20.57 2.80
N ILE A 181 -2.03 20.46 4.10
CA ILE A 181 -3.40 20.39 4.63
C ILE A 181 -4.17 21.68 4.32
N VAL A 182 -3.63 22.86 4.62
CA VAL A 182 -4.36 24.14 4.38
C VAL A 182 -4.60 24.40 2.90
N VAL A 183 -3.64 24.04 2.03
CA VAL A 183 -3.83 24.13 0.57
C VAL A 183 -4.90 23.12 0.12
N GLY A 184 -4.93 21.93 0.73
CA GLY A 184 -5.93 20.91 0.48
C GLY A 184 -7.35 21.32 0.89
N ILE A 185 -7.52 21.93 2.07
CA ILE A 185 -8.79 22.47 2.56
C ILE A 185 -9.30 23.55 1.60
N SER A 186 -8.44 24.53 1.27
CA SER A 186 -8.81 25.60 0.35
C SER A 186 -9.21 25.11 -1.04
N ARG A 187 -8.70 23.94 -1.47
CA ARG A 187 -9.12 23.28 -2.72
C ARG A 187 -10.52 22.67 -2.62
N LEU A 188 -10.89 22.13 -1.47
CA LEU A 188 -12.20 21.51 -1.25
C LEU A 188 -13.33 22.52 -1.16
N ASP A 189 -13.04 23.73 -0.69
CA ASP A 189 -13.98 24.86 -0.60
C ASP A 189 -14.37 25.44 -1.98
N ASP A 190 -13.75 24.96 -3.06
CA ASP A 190 -14.00 25.33 -4.47
C ASP A 190 -13.83 26.82 -4.82
N ASP A 191 -13.26 27.65 -3.93
CA ASP A 191 -12.81 29.00 -4.24
C ASP A 191 -11.42 28.97 -4.91
N ARG A 192 -11.45 29.03 -6.25
CA ARG A 192 -10.23 29.02 -7.08
C ARG A 192 -9.28 30.18 -6.78
N THR A 193 -9.79 31.35 -6.38
CA THR A 193 -8.94 32.53 -6.13
C THR A 193 -8.18 32.35 -4.82
N THR A 194 -8.88 31.93 -3.77
CA THR A 194 -8.28 31.65 -2.47
C THR A 194 -7.32 30.47 -2.57
N TYR A 195 -7.69 29.41 -3.30
CA TYR A 195 -6.81 28.27 -3.55
C TYR A 195 -5.48 28.67 -4.21
N LYS A 196 -5.52 29.51 -5.25
CA LYS A 196 -4.29 30.00 -5.92
C LYS A 196 -3.41 30.83 -4.98
N LYS A 197 -4.01 31.68 -4.14
CA LYS A 197 -3.26 32.46 -3.13
C LYS A 197 -2.66 31.54 -2.07
N MET A 198 -3.39 30.52 -1.62
CA MET A 198 -2.92 29.56 -0.63
C MET A 198 -1.79 28.66 -1.18
N GLN A 199 -1.80 28.37 -2.48
CA GLN A 199 -0.74 27.61 -3.15
C GLN A 199 0.56 28.41 -3.33
N ASP A 200 0.50 29.73 -3.41
CA ASP A 200 1.68 30.57 -3.63
C ASP A 200 2.55 30.65 -2.37
N ALA A 201 3.59 29.83 -2.33
CA ALA A 201 4.54 29.76 -1.21
C ALA A 201 5.29 31.08 -0.92
N ARG A 202 5.26 32.06 -1.84
CA ARG A 202 5.83 33.39 -1.61
C ARG A 202 4.95 34.24 -0.71
N LEU A 203 3.65 33.94 -0.64
CA LEU A 203 2.72 34.62 0.24
C LEU A 203 2.82 34.04 1.65
N ALA A 204 2.91 34.92 2.65
CA ALA A 204 2.92 34.51 4.05
C ALA A 204 1.60 33.82 4.47
N LEU A 205 0.53 33.98 3.69
CA LEU A 205 -0.80 33.39 3.93
C LEU A 205 -0.72 31.87 4.19
N GLN A 206 -0.01 31.12 3.36
CA GLN A 206 0.12 29.67 3.52
C GLN A 206 0.81 29.31 4.84
N LYS A 207 1.90 30.03 5.16
CA LYS A 207 2.67 29.81 6.39
C LYS A 207 1.81 30.10 7.62
N ASN A 208 1.21 31.29 7.68
CA ASN A 208 0.45 31.74 8.84
C ASN A 208 -0.76 30.85 9.09
N THR A 209 -1.54 30.54 8.03
CA THR A 209 -2.69 29.63 8.14
C THR A 209 -2.27 28.23 8.60
N ALA A 210 -1.08 27.75 8.19
CA ALA A 210 -0.55 26.46 8.65
C ALA A 210 -0.09 26.48 10.12
N PHE A 211 0.40 27.61 10.64
CA PHE A 211 0.71 27.77 12.07
C PHE A 211 -0.56 27.86 12.91
N ASP A 212 -1.59 28.53 12.39
CA ASP A 212 -2.88 28.68 13.05
C ASP A 212 -3.79 27.44 12.89
N LEU A 213 -3.32 26.42 12.15
CA LEU A 213 -4.04 25.17 11.94
C LEU A 213 -4.23 24.45 13.27
N SER A 214 -5.45 24.48 13.76
CA SER A 214 -5.84 23.86 15.03
C SER A 214 -6.96 22.84 14.82
N GLY A 215 -7.13 21.97 15.81
CA GLY A 215 -8.15 20.92 15.78
C GLY A 215 -7.77 19.71 14.90
N LYS A 216 -8.64 18.70 14.94
CA LYS A 216 -8.46 17.46 14.20
C LYS A 216 -8.83 17.68 12.73
N GLN A 217 -7.90 17.40 11.84
CA GLN A 217 -8.10 17.53 10.39
C GLN A 217 -8.26 16.15 9.75
N ASP A 218 -9.25 16.04 8.88
CA ASP A 218 -9.59 14.79 8.18
C ASP A 218 -8.90 14.80 6.79
N PHE A 219 -7.76 14.11 6.70
CA PHE A 219 -6.99 13.97 5.45
C PHE A 219 -6.59 12.52 5.21
N ARG A 220 -6.19 12.21 3.98
CA ARG A 220 -5.63 10.91 3.58
C ARG A 220 -4.16 11.06 3.22
N VAL A 221 -3.37 10.00 3.40
CA VAL A 221 -1.95 10.01 3.02
C VAL A 221 -1.69 8.89 2.03
N CYS A 222 -1.32 9.26 0.80
CA CYS A 222 -0.74 8.38 -0.20
C CYS A 222 0.78 8.48 -0.09
N SER A 223 1.51 7.36 0.01
CA SER A 223 2.96 7.43 0.26
C SER A 223 3.78 6.74 -0.81
N ALA A 224 4.80 7.45 -1.31
CA ALA A 224 5.80 6.92 -2.25
C ALA A 224 6.51 5.69 -1.68
N ASN A 225 6.87 5.76 -0.40
CA ASN A 225 7.49 4.66 0.35
C ASN A 225 6.55 3.46 0.49
N HIS A 226 5.26 3.63 0.22
CA HIS A 226 4.26 2.59 0.33
C HIS A 226 3.72 2.10 -1.02
N LEU A 227 4.51 2.18 -2.11
CA LEU A 227 4.06 1.93 -3.48
C LEU A 227 2.91 2.84 -3.93
N ASN A 228 2.81 4.05 -3.37
CA ASN A 228 1.66 4.93 -3.51
C ASN A 228 0.38 4.30 -2.97
N SER A 229 0.45 3.43 -1.96
CA SER A 229 -0.75 3.04 -1.22
C SER A 229 -1.15 4.14 -0.25
N TYR A 230 -2.41 4.09 0.15
CA TYR A 230 -2.91 4.88 1.26
C TYR A 230 -2.46 4.23 2.57
N VAL A 231 -1.84 5.01 3.47
CA VAL A 231 -1.17 4.48 4.67
C VAL A 231 -2.11 4.44 5.89
N HIS A 232 -3.25 5.12 5.82
CA HIS A 232 -4.22 5.17 6.92
C HIS A 232 -5.62 4.76 6.46
N ASN A 233 -6.17 3.73 7.11
CA ASN A 233 -7.58 3.34 6.99
C ASN A 233 -8.41 4.23 7.91
N TRP A 234 -8.82 5.39 7.41
CA TRP A 234 -9.77 6.23 8.12
C TRP A 234 -11.20 5.88 7.66
N PRO A 235 -12.21 5.83 8.55
CA PRO A 235 -13.57 5.49 8.16
C PRO A 235 -14.05 6.38 7.01
N PRO A 236 -14.84 5.84 6.07
CA PRO A 236 -15.21 6.54 4.86
C PRO A 236 -16.02 7.80 5.19
N ALA A 237 -15.45 8.98 4.95
CA ALA A 237 -16.19 10.25 4.90
C ALA A 237 -16.14 10.86 3.51
N ASP A 238 -17.05 11.80 3.28
CA ASP A 238 -17.17 12.51 2.02
C ASP A 238 -16.13 13.63 1.93
N LYS A 239 -15.42 13.66 0.80
CA LYS A 239 -14.41 14.67 0.38
C LYS A 239 -13.33 14.99 1.43
N ARG A 240 -12.17 14.35 1.30
CA ARG A 240 -10.95 14.66 2.08
C ARG A 240 -9.83 15.13 1.18
N SER A 241 -8.95 15.97 1.72
CA SER A 241 -7.68 16.28 1.09
C SER A 241 -6.81 15.02 1.09
N VAL A 242 -6.03 14.83 0.03
CA VAL A 242 -5.10 13.71 -0.07
C VAL A 242 -3.70 14.29 -0.09
N LEU A 243 -2.88 13.95 0.89
CA LEU A 243 -1.48 14.30 0.97
C LEU A 243 -0.65 13.23 0.27
N TYR A 244 0.46 13.64 -0.33
CA TYR A 244 1.46 12.74 -0.90
C TYR A 244 2.75 12.82 -0.08
N HIS A 245 3.12 11.71 0.57
CA HIS A 245 4.30 11.62 1.43
C HIS A 245 5.47 10.93 0.72
N HIS A 246 6.62 11.60 0.66
CA HIS A 246 7.88 11.10 0.10
C HIS A 246 9.06 11.82 0.75
N ASN A 247 10.20 11.15 0.94
CA ASN A 247 11.44 11.80 1.43
C ASN A 247 11.25 12.73 2.65
N ASP A 248 10.42 12.33 3.62
CA ASP A 248 10.07 13.15 4.79
C ASP A 248 9.44 14.52 4.44
N HIS A 249 8.73 14.56 3.31
CA HIS A 249 8.07 15.72 2.76
C HIS A 249 6.62 15.40 2.38
N PHE A 250 5.73 16.36 2.60
CA PHE A 250 4.31 16.26 2.28
C PHE A 250 3.92 17.28 1.22
N ASP A 251 3.39 16.76 0.12
CA ASP A 251 2.77 17.53 -0.94
C ASP A 251 1.25 17.32 -0.96
N LEU A 252 0.54 18.11 -1.75
CA LEU A 252 -0.89 17.90 -1.99
C LEU A 252 -1.11 17.06 -3.26
N LEU A 253 -1.86 15.97 -3.14
CA LEU A 253 -2.33 15.14 -4.26
C LEU A 253 -3.73 15.58 -4.70
N THR A 254 -3.80 16.27 -5.83
CA THR A 254 -5.04 16.92 -6.31
C THR A 254 -5.98 16.01 -7.08
N SER A 255 -5.47 14.90 -7.62
CA SER A 255 -6.25 13.91 -8.38
C SER A 255 -5.63 12.53 -8.27
N PRO A 256 -6.14 11.67 -7.37
CA PRO A 256 -5.74 10.26 -7.31
C PRO A 256 -5.94 9.55 -8.66
N ALA A 257 -7.08 9.73 -9.34
CA ALA A 257 -7.34 9.12 -10.65
C ALA A 257 -6.23 9.44 -11.66
N GLY A 258 -5.89 10.73 -11.82
CA GLY A 258 -4.82 11.16 -12.72
C GLY A 258 -3.44 10.65 -12.30
N PHE A 259 -3.19 10.61 -10.99
CA PHE A 259 -1.94 10.13 -10.41
C PHE A 259 -1.66 8.66 -10.71
N PHE A 260 -2.70 7.82 -10.63
CA PHE A 260 -2.63 6.39 -10.95
C PHE A 260 -2.90 6.08 -12.43
N LYS A 261 -3.05 7.11 -13.29
CA LYS A 261 -3.39 6.99 -14.71
C LYS A 261 -4.65 6.14 -14.94
N LYS A 262 -5.68 6.42 -14.16
CA LYS A 262 -7.00 5.78 -14.23
C LYS A 262 -8.05 6.81 -14.59
N THR A 263 -9.12 6.37 -15.26
CA THR A 263 -10.24 7.24 -15.60
C THR A 263 -11.03 7.65 -14.36
N TYR A 264 -11.18 6.73 -13.41
CA TYR A 264 -11.99 6.90 -12.21
C TYR A 264 -11.24 6.43 -10.96
N TRP A 265 -11.67 6.96 -9.82
CA TRP A 265 -11.14 6.62 -8.50
C TRP A 265 -12.26 6.22 -7.54
N CYS A 266 -12.01 5.25 -6.68
CA CYS A 266 -12.91 4.87 -5.60
C CYS A 266 -12.35 5.38 -4.29
N ASP A 267 -13.04 6.30 -3.64
CA ASP A 267 -12.71 6.83 -2.32
C ASP A 267 -13.02 5.85 -1.18
N LYS A 268 -13.76 4.77 -1.44
CA LYS A 268 -14.08 3.79 -0.38
C LYS A 268 -13.06 2.67 -0.24
N CYS A 269 -12.43 2.25 -1.34
CA CYS A 269 -11.41 1.19 -1.32
C CYS A 269 -10.05 1.62 -1.87
N ASP A 270 -9.88 2.91 -2.18
CA ASP A 270 -8.64 3.50 -2.69
C ASP A 270 -8.05 2.78 -3.92
N LYS A 271 -8.93 2.41 -4.85
CA LYS A 271 -8.55 1.77 -6.12
C LYS A 271 -9.01 2.60 -7.31
N GLY A 272 -8.12 2.76 -8.29
CA GLY A 272 -8.45 3.38 -9.57
C GLY A 272 -8.87 2.36 -10.61
N TYR A 273 -9.83 2.72 -11.46
CA TYR A 273 -10.45 1.87 -12.47
C TYR A 273 -10.76 2.66 -13.73
N ASN A 274 -10.86 1.97 -14.87
CA ASN A 274 -11.08 2.62 -16.18
C ASN A 274 -12.53 2.52 -16.65
N GLN A 275 -13.28 1.55 -16.14
CA GLN A 275 -14.67 1.32 -16.51
C GLN A 275 -15.53 1.33 -15.25
N GLN A 276 -16.51 2.24 -15.18
CA GLN A 276 -17.32 2.44 -13.97
C GLN A 276 -18.04 1.17 -13.51
N ARG A 277 -18.60 0.41 -14.46
CA ARG A 277 -19.39 -0.80 -14.16
C ARG A 277 -18.54 -2.04 -13.87
N GLN A 278 -17.23 -2.02 -14.11
CA GLN A 278 -16.35 -3.14 -13.79
C GLN A 278 -15.68 -3.03 -12.41
N HIS A 279 -15.86 -1.90 -11.73
CA HIS A 279 -15.29 -1.70 -10.42
C HIS A 279 -16.07 -2.49 -9.36
N ARG A 280 -15.42 -3.49 -8.79
CA ARG A 280 -15.96 -4.29 -7.67
C ARG A 280 -15.43 -3.71 -6.36
N CYS A 281 -16.31 -3.09 -5.58
CA CYS A 281 -16.01 -2.57 -4.25
C CYS A 281 -17.13 -2.95 -3.30
N GLU A 282 -16.75 -3.52 -2.15
CA GLU A 282 -17.72 -3.97 -1.16
C GLU A 282 -18.57 -2.83 -0.58
N HIS A 283 -17.99 -1.62 -0.52
CA HIS A 283 -18.60 -0.43 0.06
C HIS A 283 -19.30 0.46 -0.98
N ARG A 284 -19.37 0.04 -2.25
CA ARG A 284 -20.00 0.82 -3.32
C ARG A 284 -20.93 -0.04 -4.16
N CYS A 285 -22.19 0.39 -4.27
CA CYS A 285 -23.12 -0.22 -5.21
C CYS A 285 -22.72 0.13 -6.65
N PRO A 286 -22.62 -0.84 -7.58
CA PRO A 286 -22.35 -0.60 -9.01
C PRO A 286 -23.48 0.11 -9.77
N CYS A 287 -24.59 0.44 -9.09
CA CYS A 287 -25.78 1.11 -9.64
C CYS A 287 -25.49 2.47 -10.30
N LEU A 288 -24.34 3.10 -10.02
CA LEU A 288 -23.95 4.47 -10.44
C LEU A 288 -24.89 5.61 -10.01
N ARG A 289 -26.04 5.30 -9.39
CA ARG A 289 -26.96 6.27 -8.80
C ARG A 289 -26.45 6.74 -7.44
N HIS A 290 -26.65 8.03 -7.14
CA HIS A 290 -26.43 8.59 -5.81
C HIS A 290 -27.57 8.13 -4.87
N ASN A 291 -27.28 7.90 -3.58
CA ASN A 291 -28.23 7.41 -2.56
C ASN A 291 -28.80 5.99 -2.78
N CYS A 292 -27.98 5.03 -3.22
CA CYS A 292 -28.37 3.61 -3.11
C CYS A 292 -28.46 3.25 -1.59
N PRO A 293 -29.50 2.51 -1.13
CA PRO A 293 -29.67 2.16 0.27
C PRO A 293 -28.40 1.52 0.84
N ARG A 294 -27.93 2.03 1.99
CA ARG A 294 -26.72 1.52 2.65
C ARG A 294 -26.99 0.34 3.58
N GLU A 295 -28.25 0.03 3.82
CA GLU A 295 -28.63 -0.99 4.79
C GLU A 295 -28.11 -2.38 4.39
N GLU A 296 -27.72 -3.15 5.40
CA GLU A 296 -27.11 -4.50 5.38
C GLU A 296 -27.96 -5.59 4.71
N HIS A 297 -29.00 -5.23 3.93
CA HIS A 297 -29.83 -6.19 3.23
C HIS A 297 -29.04 -6.91 2.12
N ASP A 298 -29.41 -8.17 1.93
CA ASP A 298 -28.79 -9.14 1.03
C ASP A 298 -28.38 -8.52 -0.32
N LYS A 299 -27.06 -8.45 -0.55
CA LYS A 299 -26.52 -8.03 -1.84
C LYS A 299 -27.03 -8.96 -2.93
N ILE A 300 -27.69 -8.40 -3.92
CA ILE A 300 -28.19 -9.17 -5.06
C ILE A 300 -27.08 -9.29 -6.10
N ARG A 301 -26.66 -10.52 -6.39
CA ARG A 301 -25.68 -10.83 -7.43
C ARG A 301 -26.39 -11.00 -8.78
N CYS A 302 -25.91 -10.30 -9.81
CA CYS A 302 -26.37 -10.51 -11.17
C CYS A 302 -25.78 -11.80 -11.75
N PRO A 303 -26.59 -12.74 -12.28
CA PRO A 303 -26.08 -13.99 -12.85
C PRO A 303 -25.29 -13.80 -14.16
N GLU A 304 -25.50 -12.69 -14.87
CA GLU A 304 -24.86 -12.44 -16.17
C GLU A 304 -23.48 -11.79 -16.06
N CYS A 305 -23.30 -10.87 -15.09
CA CYS A 305 -22.05 -10.10 -14.95
C CYS A 305 -21.38 -10.23 -13.57
N ASP A 306 -22.01 -10.98 -12.65
CA ASP A 306 -21.50 -11.25 -11.30
C ASP A 306 -21.29 -9.99 -10.42
N LEU A 307 -21.86 -8.85 -10.81
CA LEU A 307 -21.90 -7.63 -9.99
C LEU A 307 -22.89 -7.77 -8.83
N GLN A 308 -22.54 -7.21 -7.67
CA GLN A 308 -23.37 -7.21 -6.45
C GLN A 308 -24.00 -5.84 -6.21
N PHE A 309 -25.31 -5.80 -6.05
CA PHE A 309 -26.10 -4.57 -5.90
C PHE A 309 -26.76 -4.49 -4.51
N ASN A 310 -26.89 -3.29 -3.95
CA ASN A 310 -27.51 -3.03 -2.64
C ASN A 310 -29.05 -3.08 -2.71
N GLY A 311 -29.61 -4.19 -3.18
CA GLY A 311 -31.06 -4.43 -3.25
C GLY A 311 -31.65 -4.42 -4.67
N VAL A 312 -32.94 -4.75 -4.72
CA VAL A 312 -33.70 -5.06 -5.94
C VAL A 312 -33.74 -3.87 -6.89
N ASP A 313 -33.90 -2.64 -6.39
CA ASP A 313 -33.98 -1.45 -7.25
C ASP A 313 -32.68 -1.18 -8.02
N CYS A 314 -31.54 -1.40 -7.37
CA CYS A 314 -30.23 -1.25 -8.00
C CYS A 314 -29.99 -2.33 -9.05
N PHE A 315 -30.43 -3.56 -8.76
CA PHE A 315 -30.36 -4.69 -9.68
C PHE A 315 -31.29 -4.51 -10.91
N ASN A 316 -32.53 -4.06 -10.69
CA ASN A 316 -33.48 -3.79 -11.77
C ASN A 316 -33.01 -2.64 -12.66
N TYR A 317 -32.44 -1.59 -12.07
CA TYR A 317 -31.83 -0.51 -12.85
C TYR A 317 -30.67 -1.01 -13.72
N HIS A 318 -29.82 -1.90 -13.18
CA HIS A 318 -28.78 -2.56 -13.95
C HIS A 318 -29.34 -3.39 -15.12
N LYS A 319 -30.46 -4.12 -14.92
CA LYS A 319 -31.12 -4.88 -15.99
C LYS A 319 -31.76 -3.99 -17.06
N SER A 320 -32.31 -2.83 -16.67
CA SER A 320 -32.92 -1.89 -17.63
C SER A 320 -31.88 -1.18 -18.50
N GLU A 321 -30.65 -1.03 -18.00
CA GLU A 321 -29.55 -0.45 -18.76
C GLU A 321 -28.58 -1.55 -19.20
N ALA A 322 -28.86 -2.14 -20.36
CA ALA A 322 -28.16 -3.25 -21.03
C ALA A 322 -26.77 -3.65 -20.44
N PRO A 323 -26.53 -4.94 -20.16
CA PRO A 323 -25.28 -5.40 -19.58
C PRO A 323 -24.08 -5.12 -20.49
N VAL A 324 -22.94 -4.79 -19.87
CA VAL A 324 -21.66 -4.67 -20.55
C VAL A 324 -21.29 -6.06 -21.06
N ARG A 325 -21.25 -6.23 -22.39
CA ARG A 325 -20.68 -7.43 -23.02
C ARG A 325 -19.22 -7.59 -22.55
N GLY A 326 -18.95 -8.67 -21.84
CA GLY A 326 -17.61 -9.11 -21.47
C GLY A 326 -17.59 -10.63 -21.44
N GLU A 327 -17.14 -11.22 -22.55
CA GLU A 327 -16.82 -12.63 -22.78
C GLU A 327 -17.86 -13.66 -22.33
N VAL A 328 -18.64 -14.11 -23.32
CA VAL A 328 -19.45 -15.32 -23.24
C VAL A 328 -18.52 -16.48 -22.87
N ARG A 329 -18.60 -16.97 -21.63
CA ARG A 329 -18.16 -18.33 -21.34
C ARG A 329 -19.18 -19.25 -21.99
N GLU A 330 -18.77 -19.87 -23.09
CA GLU A 330 -19.48 -20.94 -23.76
C GLU A 330 -19.86 -21.99 -22.69
N ALA A 331 -21.15 -22.05 -22.38
CA ALA A 331 -21.68 -23.06 -21.50
C ALA A 331 -21.57 -24.39 -22.24
N LEU A 332 -20.88 -25.35 -21.62
CA LEU A 332 -20.96 -26.77 -21.98
C LEU A 332 -22.44 -27.18 -22.02
N GLU A 333 -22.98 -27.31 -23.23
CA GLU A 333 -24.22 -28.04 -23.43
C GLU A 333 -23.94 -29.52 -23.23
N VAL A 334 -24.30 -30.00 -22.04
CA VAL A 334 -24.61 -31.41 -21.82
C VAL A 334 -25.87 -31.71 -22.63
N THR A 335 -25.72 -32.41 -23.75
CA THR A 335 -26.82 -33.21 -24.30
C THR A 335 -26.38 -34.67 -24.40
N SER A 336 -27.17 -35.49 -23.72
CA SER A 336 -27.08 -36.92 -23.58
C SER A 336 -27.62 -37.65 -24.82
N THR A 337 -27.17 -38.90 -25.01
CA THR A 337 -27.71 -39.97 -25.90
C THR A 337 -27.48 -39.78 -27.41
N ALA A 338 -27.10 -40.76 -28.23
CA ALA A 338 -27.34 -42.20 -28.20
C ALA A 338 -26.35 -43.00 -29.09
N ALA A 339 -26.24 -44.29 -28.75
CA ALA A 339 -26.08 -45.46 -29.63
C ALA A 339 -24.79 -45.66 -30.47
N TRP A 340 -23.96 -46.63 -30.06
CA TRP A 340 -23.28 -47.54 -30.99
C TRP A 340 -23.59 -48.99 -30.57
N THR A 341 -24.35 -49.67 -31.42
CA THR A 341 -24.48 -51.13 -31.48
C THR A 341 -23.75 -51.61 -32.73
N ALA A 342 -23.03 -52.71 -32.55
CA ALA A 342 -22.28 -53.54 -33.51
C ALA A 342 -20.89 -53.03 -33.92
#